data_AF-A0AAV5GQT6-F1
#
_entry.id   AF-A0AAV5GQT6-F1
#
_cell.length_a   1.000
_cell.length_b   1.000
_cell.length_c   1.000
_cell.angle_alpha   90.00
_cell.angle_beta   90.00
_cell.angle_gamma   90.00
#
_symmetry.space_group_name_H-M   'P 1'
#
loop_
_entity.id
_entity.type
_entity.pdbx_description
1 polymer ?
#
loop_
_entity_poly.entity_id
_entity_poly.type
_entity_poly.pdbx_seq_one_letter_code
_entity_poly.pdbx_strand_id
1 'polypeptide(L)'
;MASAPEGTLPVPPATAAQLTPAEKYQLITQNLAETLGGEQLRALLEERDAVAYWGTAPTGRPHLGYFVPLTKIADFLTASVEVKVLLADVHAFLDNLKAPIELVEARAEYYRRLITAVFRSLNLPLERLKFVVGSSYQYDAKYNLDKYKLTSLTTEHDARKAGAEVVKQVSSPLLSGLLYPLLQALDEEYLGVDFQFGGVDQRKIFTYAEQYLPKIGYKKRSHLMNLMVPGLSGGKMSSSDPNSKIDFLDTPAQVKSKIQKAHCAPGEVEGNGVLAFIRHVVVPIGELFKGQGRASARSWVDGDAPADAVFTVKGDPKFGGSVRHFRTPDELDDAYAAGDVHPGDLKAATVQAINALLAPIQAEFAADAEFQAVEQRAYPPEVKAVPAKKKEKKYTPKPEHLKTPEEKARDAAKAAEAAAKEGAKKGLNEVEQLREAVVDTLSQ
;
A
#
# COMPACT_ATOMS: atom_id res chain seq x y z
N MET A 1 26.64 -2.33 -12.39
CA MET A 1 25.16 -2.30 -12.38
C MET A 1 24.76 -1.90 -13.78
N ALA A 2 24.16 -2.81 -14.56
CA ALA A 2 23.57 -2.42 -15.83
C ALA A 2 22.29 -1.63 -15.49
N SER A 3 22.13 -0.44 -16.08
CA SER A 3 20.85 0.29 -16.04
C SER A 3 19.76 -0.63 -16.60
N ALA A 4 18.60 -0.70 -15.93
CA ALA A 4 17.47 -1.42 -16.47
C ALA A 4 17.13 -0.86 -17.86
N PRO A 5 16.82 -1.71 -18.86
CA PRO A 5 16.43 -1.23 -20.17
C PRO A 5 15.17 -0.36 -20.03
N GLU A 6 15.16 0.79 -20.71
CA GLU A 6 13.95 1.61 -20.87
C GLU A 6 12.90 0.78 -21.60
N GLY A 7 11.79 0.48 -20.91
CA GLY A 7 10.75 -0.40 -21.43
C GLY A 7 9.82 0.36 -22.37
N THR A 8 9.81 0.01 -23.64
CA THR A 8 8.77 0.38 -24.60
C THR A 8 7.74 -0.76 -24.66
N LEU A 9 6.61 -0.63 -23.97
CA LEU A 9 5.57 -1.68 -24.02
C LEU A 9 4.88 -1.71 -25.40
N PRO A 10 4.77 -2.89 -26.06
CA PRO A 10 3.53 -3.71 -26.07
C PRO A 10 3.81 -5.25 -25.90
N VAL A 11 2.88 -6.23 -25.75
CA VAL A 11 1.57 -6.55 -26.39
C VAL A 11 0.72 -7.54 -25.52
N PRO A 12 -0.64 -7.66 -25.63
CA PRO A 12 -1.33 -8.89 -26.17
C PRO A 12 -2.37 -8.67 -27.32
N PRO A 13 -3.64 -9.15 -27.41
CA PRO A 13 -4.07 -10.52 -27.55
C PRO A 13 -4.07 -11.02 -29.02
N ALA A 14 -3.51 -12.20 -29.19
CA ALA A 14 -4.13 -13.38 -29.81
C ALA A 14 -3.00 -14.33 -30.17
N THR A 15 -2.15 -14.60 -29.17
CA THR A 15 -1.15 -15.65 -29.14
C THR A 15 -0.29 -15.36 -27.92
N ALA A 16 -0.47 -16.14 -26.86
CA ALA A 16 0.68 -16.59 -26.08
C ALA A 16 1.58 -17.45 -27.01
N ALA A 17 2.01 -16.91 -28.16
CA ALA A 17 3.03 -17.47 -29.00
C ALA A 17 4.33 -17.12 -28.30
N GLN A 18 4.73 -18.06 -27.45
CA GLN A 18 6.09 -18.31 -26.96
C GLN A 18 7.04 -17.12 -27.08
N LEU A 19 6.91 -16.13 -26.18
CA LEU A 19 8.00 -15.20 -25.91
C LEU A 19 9.27 -16.03 -25.69
N THR A 20 10.33 -15.67 -26.40
CA THR A 20 11.65 -16.27 -26.21
C THR A 20 12.14 -15.99 -24.77
N PRO A 21 13.07 -16.79 -24.24
CA PRO A 21 13.70 -16.52 -22.94
C PRO A 21 14.23 -15.08 -22.82
N ALA A 22 14.80 -14.53 -23.89
CA ALA A 22 15.30 -13.16 -23.95
C ALA A 22 14.18 -12.11 -23.85
N GLU A 23 13.07 -12.29 -24.57
CA GLU A 23 11.91 -11.39 -24.51
C GLU A 23 11.23 -11.46 -23.14
N LYS A 24 11.10 -12.66 -22.56
CA LYS A 24 10.62 -12.83 -21.18
C LYS A 24 11.50 -12.08 -20.19
N TYR A 25 12.82 -12.23 -20.30
CA TYR A 25 13.76 -11.54 -19.42
C TYR A 25 13.63 -10.02 -19.53
N GLN A 26 13.53 -9.49 -20.75
CA GLN A 26 13.32 -8.06 -20.98
C GLN A 26 12.00 -7.59 -20.36
N LEU A 27 10.90 -8.30 -20.59
CA LEU A 27 9.58 -7.95 -20.05
C LEU A 27 9.54 -8.03 -18.52
N ILE A 28 10.22 -9.02 -17.93
CA ILE A 28 10.33 -9.16 -16.47
C ILE A 28 11.15 -8.01 -15.87
N THR A 29 12.24 -7.58 -16.53
CA THR A 29 13.20 -6.63 -15.95
C THR A 29 12.99 -5.16 -16.35
N GLN A 30 12.15 -4.88 -17.34
CA GLN A 30 11.85 -3.50 -17.74
C GLN A 30 11.22 -2.70 -16.61
N ASN A 31 11.49 -1.38 -16.60
CA ASN A 31 10.93 -0.40 -15.66
C ASN A 31 11.21 -0.70 -14.18
N LEU A 32 12.19 -1.56 -13.90
CA LEU A 32 12.72 -1.77 -12.56
C LEU A 32 13.84 -0.75 -12.28
N ALA A 33 14.00 -0.39 -11.01
CA ALA A 33 15.11 0.42 -10.55
C ALA A 33 16.40 -0.41 -10.46
N GLU A 34 16.28 -1.66 -9.98
CA GLU A 34 17.42 -2.54 -9.73
C GLU A 34 16.99 -4.01 -9.85
N THR A 35 17.92 -4.85 -10.33
CA THR A 35 17.75 -6.30 -10.41
C THR A 35 18.99 -6.98 -9.83
N LEU A 36 18.82 -7.79 -8.79
CA LEU A 36 19.84 -8.67 -8.24
C LEU A 36 19.60 -10.10 -8.72
N GLY A 37 20.67 -10.82 -9.08
CA GLY A 37 20.56 -12.19 -9.61
C GLY A 37 20.00 -12.26 -11.04
N GLY A 38 20.24 -11.23 -11.87
CA GLY A 38 19.75 -11.19 -13.26
C GLY A 38 20.30 -12.31 -14.14
N GLU A 39 21.56 -12.70 -14.00
CA GLU A 39 22.16 -13.83 -14.74
C GLU A 39 21.52 -15.17 -14.38
N GLN A 40 21.27 -15.40 -13.08
CA GLN A 40 20.56 -16.59 -12.60
C GLN A 40 19.14 -16.66 -13.18
N LEU A 41 18.43 -15.54 -13.20
CA LEU A 41 17.10 -15.46 -13.79
C LEU A 41 17.14 -15.70 -15.30
N ARG A 42 18.12 -15.16 -16.02
CA ARG A 42 18.30 -15.39 -17.45
C ARG A 42 18.53 -16.87 -17.75
N ALA A 43 19.44 -17.51 -17.04
CA ALA A 43 19.72 -18.94 -17.18
C ALA A 43 18.47 -19.79 -16.88
N LEU A 44 17.71 -19.43 -15.83
CA LEU A 44 16.47 -20.13 -15.49
C LEU A 44 15.43 -20.10 -16.62
N LEU A 45 15.29 -18.94 -17.29
CA LEU A 45 14.30 -18.74 -18.35
C LEU A 45 14.60 -19.53 -19.62
N GLU A 46 15.84 -19.97 -19.82
CA GLU A 46 16.22 -20.92 -20.89
C GLU A 46 15.67 -22.33 -20.62
N GLU A 47 15.43 -22.67 -19.35
CA GLU A 47 15.02 -24.02 -18.94
C GLU A 47 13.50 -24.12 -18.69
N ARG A 48 12.90 -23.11 -18.04
CA ARG A 48 11.48 -23.10 -17.68
C ARG A 48 10.93 -21.71 -17.35
N ASP A 49 9.60 -21.62 -17.22
CA ASP A 49 8.94 -20.45 -16.64
C ASP A 49 9.36 -20.24 -15.18
N ALA A 50 9.51 -18.98 -14.77
CA ALA A 50 9.88 -18.60 -13.41
C ALA A 50 8.66 -18.55 -12.47
N VAL A 51 8.90 -18.73 -11.18
CA VAL A 51 7.93 -18.51 -10.11
C VAL A 51 8.35 -17.31 -9.26
N ALA A 52 7.48 -16.33 -9.13
CA ALA A 52 7.71 -15.11 -8.36
C ALA A 52 6.83 -15.05 -7.12
N TYR A 53 7.25 -14.27 -6.13
CA TYR A 53 6.28 -13.70 -5.18
C TYR A 53 6.40 -12.20 -4.99
N TRP A 54 5.28 -11.61 -4.65
CA TRP A 54 5.16 -10.25 -4.15
C TRP A 54 4.39 -10.28 -2.83
N GLY A 55 5.00 -9.72 -1.78
CA GLY A 55 4.39 -9.65 -0.46
C GLY A 55 3.68 -8.31 -0.24
N THR A 56 2.46 -8.37 0.30
CA THR A 56 1.73 -7.19 0.72
C THR A 56 1.12 -7.41 2.11
N ALA A 57 1.40 -6.50 3.03
CA ALA A 57 0.90 -6.56 4.41
C ALA A 57 -0.51 -5.95 4.49
N PRO A 58 -1.56 -6.73 4.85
CA PRO A 58 -2.93 -6.25 4.95
C PRO A 58 -3.11 -5.28 6.13
N THR A 59 -2.76 -4.01 5.90
CA THR A 59 -2.74 -2.96 6.93
C THR A 59 -3.77 -1.88 6.62
N GLY A 60 -3.37 -0.75 6.03
CA GLY A 60 -4.30 0.29 5.62
C GLY A 60 -5.00 -0.05 4.30
N ARG A 61 -6.06 0.71 3.96
CA ARG A 61 -6.70 0.60 2.63
C ARG A 61 -5.66 0.85 1.52
N PRO A 62 -5.51 -0.09 0.56
CA PRO A 62 -4.73 0.12 -0.67
C PRO A 62 -5.15 1.40 -1.38
N HIS A 63 -4.19 2.03 -2.03
CA HIS A 63 -4.37 3.30 -2.74
C HIS A 63 -3.73 3.22 -4.12
N LEU A 64 -3.89 4.25 -4.95
CA LEU A 64 -3.39 4.28 -6.33
C LEU A 64 -1.90 3.92 -6.49
N GLY A 65 -1.05 4.17 -5.49
CA GLY A 65 0.33 3.69 -5.48
C GLY A 65 0.49 2.16 -5.67
N TYR A 66 -0.54 1.35 -5.40
CA TYR A 66 -0.55 -0.09 -5.68
C TYR A 66 -0.57 -0.38 -7.18
N PHE A 67 -1.01 0.53 -8.05
CA PHE A 67 -0.90 0.30 -9.49
C PHE A 67 0.54 0.10 -9.94
N VAL A 68 1.55 0.69 -9.27
CA VAL A 68 2.96 0.55 -9.63
C VAL A 68 3.45 -0.91 -9.52
N PRO A 69 3.31 -1.60 -8.38
CA PRO A 69 3.65 -3.02 -8.33
C PRO A 69 2.68 -3.89 -9.15
N LEU A 70 1.40 -3.52 -9.27
CA LEU A 70 0.42 -4.32 -10.01
C LEU A 70 0.67 -4.29 -11.53
N THR A 71 1.12 -3.18 -12.12
CA THR A 71 1.53 -3.13 -13.53
C THR A 71 2.75 -4.00 -13.79
N LYS A 72 3.71 -4.04 -12.85
CA LYS A 72 4.86 -4.96 -12.97
C LYS A 72 4.44 -6.43 -12.86
N ILE A 73 3.47 -6.76 -12.01
CA ILE A 73 2.89 -8.11 -11.95
C ILE A 73 2.15 -8.45 -13.25
N ALA A 74 1.52 -7.48 -13.92
CA ALA A 74 0.93 -7.69 -15.24
C ALA A 74 1.97 -8.13 -16.28
N ASP A 75 3.15 -7.51 -16.27
CA ASP A 75 4.28 -7.92 -17.12
C ASP A 75 4.76 -9.34 -16.78
N PHE A 76 4.83 -9.70 -15.49
CA PHE A 76 5.18 -11.05 -15.06
C PHE A 76 4.19 -12.10 -15.59
N LEU A 77 2.89 -11.86 -15.41
CA LEU A 77 1.85 -12.76 -15.91
C LEU A 77 1.89 -12.88 -17.44
N THR A 78 2.18 -11.77 -18.13
CA THR A 78 2.36 -11.75 -19.59
C THR A 78 3.60 -12.52 -20.04
N ALA A 79 4.68 -12.49 -19.24
CA ALA A 79 5.90 -13.28 -19.43
C ALA A 79 5.76 -14.75 -19.01
N SER A 80 4.54 -15.22 -18.73
CA SER A 80 4.25 -16.57 -18.23
C SER A 80 4.89 -16.88 -16.87
N VAL A 81 5.17 -15.88 -16.04
CA VAL A 81 5.61 -16.12 -14.65
C VAL A 81 4.40 -16.58 -13.82
N GLU A 82 4.57 -17.63 -13.01
CA GLU A 82 3.62 -17.91 -11.92
C GLU A 82 3.85 -16.91 -10.79
N VAL A 83 2.84 -16.12 -10.44
CA VAL A 83 2.96 -15.06 -9.43
C VAL A 83 2.19 -15.44 -8.17
N LYS A 84 2.90 -15.53 -7.05
CA LYS A 84 2.33 -15.71 -5.72
C LYS A 84 2.21 -14.36 -5.03
N VAL A 85 0.97 -13.94 -4.74
CA VAL A 85 0.70 -12.77 -3.89
C VAL A 85 0.59 -13.26 -2.45
N LEU A 86 1.61 -12.95 -1.65
CA LEU A 86 1.59 -13.23 -0.22
C LEU A 86 0.82 -12.13 0.50
N LEU A 87 -0.36 -12.49 1.01
CA LEU A 87 -1.12 -11.68 1.97
C LEU A 87 -0.47 -11.88 3.34
N ALA A 88 0.48 -11.01 3.63
CA ALA A 88 1.39 -11.13 4.77
C ALA A 88 0.71 -10.67 6.07
N ASP A 89 -0.30 -11.42 6.50
CA ASP A 89 -1.10 -11.18 7.69
C ASP A 89 -0.28 -11.20 9.00
N VAL A 90 0.62 -12.18 9.14
CA VAL A 90 1.54 -12.23 10.29
C VAL A 90 2.43 -10.98 10.33
N HIS A 91 2.91 -10.52 9.17
CA HIS A 91 3.72 -9.31 9.07
C HIS A 91 2.93 -8.04 9.38
N ALA A 92 1.66 -7.97 8.97
CA ALA A 92 0.77 -6.86 9.31
C ALA A 92 0.56 -6.71 10.82
N PHE A 93 0.54 -7.82 11.55
CA PHE A 93 0.53 -7.84 13.01
C PHE A 93 1.89 -7.44 13.61
N LEU A 94 3.00 -7.97 13.08
CA LEU A 94 4.35 -7.73 13.63
C LEU A 94 4.86 -6.30 13.42
N ASP A 95 4.41 -5.59 12.38
CA ASP A 95 4.75 -4.19 12.11
C ASP A 95 3.96 -3.24 13.02
N ASN A 96 4.31 -3.26 14.31
CA ASN A 96 3.86 -2.33 15.34
C ASN A 96 2.32 -2.25 15.48
N LEU A 97 1.62 -3.39 15.42
CA LEU A 97 0.17 -3.49 15.61
C LEU A 97 -0.63 -2.53 14.71
N LYS A 98 -0.18 -2.31 13.46
CA LYS A 98 -0.94 -1.55 12.45
C LYS A 98 -2.36 -2.12 12.23
N ALA A 99 -2.56 -3.38 12.58
CA ALA A 99 -3.85 -4.07 12.56
C ALA A 99 -3.93 -5.08 13.75
N PRO A 100 -5.01 -5.07 14.54
CA PRO A 100 -5.36 -6.18 15.44
C PRO A 100 -5.52 -7.48 14.65
N ILE A 101 -5.12 -8.61 15.22
CA ILE A 101 -5.14 -9.92 14.55
C ILE A 101 -6.54 -10.29 14.04
N GLU A 102 -7.58 -9.86 14.76
CA GLU A 102 -8.99 -10.06 14.43
C GLU A 102 -9.43 -9.29 13.18
N LEU A 103 -8.76 -8.17 12.86
CA LEU A 103 -9.02 -7.36 11.66
C LEU A 103 -8.16 -7.79 10.47
N VAL A 104 -7.01 -8.41 10.72
CA VAL A 104 -6.07 -8.77 9.64
C VAL A 104 -6.67 -9.79 8.68
N GLU A 105 -7.43 -10.77 9.17
CA GLU A 105 -8.08 -11.77 8.32
C GLU A 105 -9.07 -11.11 7.33
N ALA A 106 -9.95 -10.24 7.84
CA ALA A 106 -10.88 -9.49 6.99
C ALA A 106 -10.14 -8.57 6.01
N ARG A 107 -9.02 -7.97 6.41
CA ARG A 107 -8.18 -7.15 5.52
C ARG A 107 -7.49 -7.99 4.45
N ALA A 108 -6.96 -9.17 4.78
CA ALA A 108 -6.37 -10.08 3.81
C ALA A 108 -7.41 -10.47 2.74
N GLU A 109 -8.63 -10.76 3.18
CA GLU A 109 -9.76 -11.05 2.29
C GLU A 109 -10.11 -9.86 1.38
N TYR A 110 -10.19 -8.65 1.94
CA TYR A 110 -10.42 -7.43 1.16
C TYR A 110 -9.32 -7.21 0.12
N TYR A 111 -8.05 -7.36 0.50
CA TYR A 111 -6.91 -7.24 -0.39
C TYR A 111 -6.98 -8.23 -1.54
N ARG A 112 -7.29 -9.51 -1.24
CA ARG A 112 -7.45 -10.57 -2.23
C ARG A 112 -8.49 -10.19 -3.29
N ARG A 113 -9.68 -9.76 -2.85
CA ARG A 113 -10.77 -9.35 -3.73
C ARG A 113 -10.40 -8.13 -4.57
N LEU A 114 -9.85 -7.09 -3.93
CA LEU A 114 -9.47 -5.87 -4.61
C LEU A 114 -8.39 -6.12 -5.68
N ILE A 115 -7.32 -6.85 -5.34
CA ILE A 115 -6.23 -7.16 -6.29
C ILE A 115 -6.77 -8.00 -7.46
N THR A 116 -7.67 -8.94 -7.16
CA THR A 116 -8.33 -9.76 -8.20
C THR A 116 -9.19 -8.88 -9.13
N ALA A 117 -9.97 -7.94 -8.58
CA ALA A 117 -10.76 -6.98 -9.36
C ALA A 117 -9.88 -6.10 -10.26
N VAL A 118 -8.73 -5.64 -9.75
CA VAL A 118 -7.75 -4.88 -10.56
C VAL A 118 -7.23 -5.73 -11.72
N PHE A 119 -6.76 -6.95 -11.48
CA PHE A 119 -6.24 -7.76 -12.58
C PHE A 119 -7.31 -8.20 -13.57
N ARG A 120 -8.54 -8.41 -13.11
CA ARG A 120 -9.69 -8.66 -13.99
C ARG A 120 -10.02 -7.44 -14.85
N SER A 121 -9.99 -6.22 -14.30
CA SER A 121 -10.22 -4.99 -15.08
C SER A 121 -9.13 -4.78 -16.14
N LEU A 122 -7.93 -5.26 -15.86
CA LEU A 122 -6.80 -5.27 -16.79
C LEU A 122 -6.83 -6.44 -17.78
N ASN A 123 -7.81 -7.36 -17.72
CA ASN A 123 -7.90 -8.54 -18.61
C ASN A 123 -6.64 -9.42 -18.62
N LEU A 124 -6.09 -9.69 -17.44
CA LEU A 124 -4.90 -10.52 -17.25
C LEU A 124 -5.26 -11.98 -16.92
N PRO A 125 -4.43 -12.96 -17.28
CA PRO A 125 -4.66 -14.38 -16.98
C PRO A 125 -4.52 -14.63 -15.48
N LEU A 126 -5.63 -14.95 -14.81
CA LEU A 126 -5.66 -15.14 -13.36
C LEU A 126 -5.23 -16.55 -12.94
N GLU A 127 -5.11 -17.49 -13.88
CA GLU A 127 -4.77 -18.89 -13.60
C GLU A 127 -3.36 -19.03 -13.00
N ARG A 128 -2.45 -18.15 -13.41
CA ARG A 128 -1.05 -18.05 -12.93
C ARG A 128 -0.89 -17.13 -11.73
N LEU A 129 -1.97 -16.50 -11.25
CA LEU A 129 -1.96 -15.70 -10.04
C LEU A 129 -2.46 -16.54 -8.86
N LYS A 130 -1.61 -16.74 -7.84
CA LYS A 130 -1.94 -17.50 -6.63
C LYS A 130 -1.89 -16.58 -5.42
N PHE A 131 -2.93 -16.61 -4.59
CA PHE A 131 -2.91 -15.94 -3.29
C PHE A 131 -2.50 -16.93 -2.21
N VAL A 132 -1.59 -16.52 -1.33
CA VAL A 132 -1.16 -17.29 -0.17
C VAL A 132 -1.30 -16.39 1.05
N VAL A 133 -1.86 -16.91 2.15
CA VAL A 133 -1.96 -16.18 3.42
C VAL A 133 -0.78 -16.60 4.30
N GLY A 134 -0.04 -15.65 4.87
CA GLY A 134 1.17 -15.96 5.65
C GLY A 134 0.94 -16.94 6.80
N SER A 135 -0.13 -16.75 7.57
CA SER A 135 -0.52 -17.64 8.67
C SER A 135 -0.80 -19.08 8.24
N SER A 136 -1.01 -19.35 6.95
CA SER A 136 -1.28 -20.70 6.46
C SER A 136 -0.06 -21.64 6.51
N TYR A 137 1.15 -21.10 6.71
CA TYR A 137 2.38 -21.91 6.82
C TYR A 137 3.40 -21.34 7.83
N GLN A 138 3.35 -20.04 8.17
CA GLN A 138 4.35 -19.42 9.06
C GLN A 138 4.28 -19.90 10.51
N TYR A 139 3.23 -20.63 10.88
CA TYR A 139 3.08 -21.28 12.19
C TYR A 139 3.54 -22.74 12.22
N ASP A 140 3.89 -23.32 11.08
CA ASP A 140 4.30 -24.71 11.00
C ASP A 140 5.59 -24.98 11.80
N ALA A 141 5.72 -26.20 12.30
CA ALA A 141 6.88 -26.60 13.11
C ALA A 141 8.20 -26.44 12.33
N LYS A 142 8.21 -26.78 11.04
CA LYS A 142 9.37 -26.65 10.17
C LYS A 142 9.76 -25.17 9.98
N TYR A 143 8.79 -24.31 9.70
CA TYR A 143 9.02 -22.86 9.54
C TYR A 143 9.57 -22.25 10.83
N ASN A 144 9.00 -22.61 11.97
CA ASN A 144 9.48 -22.15 13.27
C ASN A 144 10.90 -22.62 13.58
N LEU A 145 11.26 -23.87 13.24
CA LEU A 145 12.62 -24.35 13.40
C LEU A 145 13.62 -23.52 12.57
N ASP A 146 13.30 -23.23 11.31
CA ASP A 146 14.18 -22.41 10.46
C ASP A 146 14.24 -20.96 10.91
N LYS A 147 13.14 -20.40 11.43
CA LYS A 147 13.14 -19.10 12.11
C LYS A 147 14.12 -19.09 13.29
N TYR A 148 14.14 -20.14 14.12
CA TYR A 148 15.10 -20.23 15.22
C TYR A 148 16.55 -20.38 14.72
N LYS A 149 16.79 -21.14 13.63
CA LYS A 149 18.11 -21.21 13.01
C LYS A 149 18.59 -19.84 12.54
N LEU A 150 17.76 -19.07 11.83
CA LEU A 150 18.11 -17.70 11.43
C LEU A 150 18.35 -16.81 12.64
N THR A 151 17.49 -16.91 13.66
CA THR A 151 17.65 -16.14 14.91
C THR A 151 19.00 -16.43 15.59
N SER A 152 19.49 -17.68 15.53
CA SER A 152 20.79 -18.06 16.11
C SER A 152 22.01 -17.56 15.31
N LEU A 153 21.81 -17.17 14.05
CA LEU A 153 22.88 -16.74 13.14
C LEU A 153 22.90 -15.23 12.91
N THR A 154 21.74 -14.59 13.02
CA THR A 154 21.55 -13.18 12.71
C THR A 154 21.85 -12.31 13.93
N THR A 155 22.76 -11.37 13.76
CA THR A 155 23.02 -10.37 14.81
C THR A 155 21.86 -9.40 14.93
N GLU A 156 21.64 -8.86 16.13
CA GLU A 156 20.63 -7.81 16.35
C GLU A 156 20.86 -6.61 15.42
N HIS A 157 22.13 -6.24 15.22
CA HIS A 157 22.53 -5.16 14.32
C HIS A 157 22.06 -5.41 12.88
N ASP A 158 22.28 -6.62 12.35
CA ASP A 158 21.92 -6.95 10.97
C ASP A 158 20.40 -7.01 10.78
N ALA A 159 19.67 -7.60 11.73
CA ALA A 159 18.20 -7.60 11.71
C ALA A 159 17.64 -6.16 11.73
N ARG A 160 18.15 -5.31 12.63
CA ARG A 160 17.75 -3.89 12.73
C ARG A 160 18.06 -3.13 11.44
N LYS A 161 19.25 -3.33 10.87
CA LYS A 161 19.67 -2.72 9.60
C LYS A 161 18.78 -3.17 8.45
N ALA A 162 18.46 -4.47 8.36
CA ALA A 162 17.63 -5.04 7.32
C ALA A 162 16.21 -4.43 7.30
N GLY A 163 15.59 -4.27 8.47
CA GLY A 163 14.23 -3.74 8.61
C GLY A 163 14.10 -2.21 8.60
N ALA A 164 15.20 -1.44 8.54
CA ALA A 164 15.21 -0.01 8.85
C ALA A 164 14.29 0.86 7.97
N GLU A 165 14.07 0.50 6.71
CA GLU A 165 13.25 1.26 5.75
C GLU A 165 11.82 0.73 5.61
N VAL A 166 11.54 -0.43 6.19
CA VAL A 166 10.29 -1.19 6.01
C VAL A 166 9.48 -1.20 7.29
N VAL A 167 10.12 -1.56 8.41
CA VAL A 167 9.49 -1.62 9.73
C VAL A 167 9.35 -0.21 10.29
N LYS A 168 8.20 0.09 10.89
CA LYS A 168 7.96 1.39 11.54
C LYS A 168 8.97 1.64 12.66
N GLN A 169 9.78 2.69 12.49
CA GLN A 169 10.73 3.13 13.50
C GLN A 169 10.00 3.82 14.67
N VAL A 170 10.31 3.39 15.89
CA VAL A 170 9.78 3.94 17.14
C VAL A 170 10.90 4.13 18.15
N SER A 171 10.70 5.01 19.14
CA SER A 171 11.71 5.31 20.18
C SER A 171 12.14 4.09 20.99
N SER A 172 11.26 3.10 21.12
CA SER A 172 11.51 1.84 21.82
C SER A 172 11.14 0.66 20.91
N PRO A 173 12.05 0.24 20.01
CA PRO A 173 11.77 -0.80 19.03
C PRO A 173 11.38 -2.13 19.68
N LEU A 174 10.31 -2.74 19.19
CA LEU A 174 9.85 -4.05 19.65
C LEU A 174 10.67 -5.16 19.00
N LEU A 175 10.73 -6.32 19.67
CA LEU A 175 11.38 -7.53 19.14
C LEU A 175 10.78 -7.98 17.81
N SER A 176 9.47 -7.75 17.59
CA SER A 176 8.79 -8.07 16.34
C SER A 176 9.45 -7.44 15.12
N GLY A 177 9.97 -6.21 15.25
CA GLY A 177 10.66 -5.51 14.17
C GLY A 177 11.99 -6.15 13.79
N LEU A 178 12.65 -6.85 14.73
CA LEU A 178 13.87 -7.60 14.45
C LEU A 178 13.58 -8.95 13.80
N LEU A 179 12.43 -9.56 14.09
CA LEU A 179 12.02 -10.82 13.47
C LEU A 179 11.51 -10.62 12.04
N TYR A 180 10.90 -9.48 11.74
CA TYR A 180 10.31 -9.17 10.43
C TYR A 180 11.20 -9.56 9.22
N PRO A 181 12.47 -9.10 9.09
CA PRO A 181 13.30 -9.45 7.94
C PRO A 181 13.66 -10.94 7.87
N LEU A 182 13.70 -11.65 9.00
CA LEU A 182 13.95 -13.09 9.05
C LEU A 182 12.79 -13.86 8.42
N LEU A 183 11.56 -13.47 8.77
CA LEU A 183 10.35 -14.12 8.27
C LEU A 183 10.19 -13.90 6.77
N GLN A 184 10.36 -12.66 6.31
CA GLN A 184 10.29 -12.33 4.89
C GLN A 184 11.36 -13.08 4.07
N ALA A 185 12.57 -13.29 4.60
CA ALA A 185 13.57 -14.12 3.94
C ALA A 185 13.13 -15.58 3.82
N LEU A 186 12.54 -16.17 4.88
CA LEU A 186 12.05 -17.56 4.84
C LEU A 186 10.89 -17.74 3.87
N ASP A 187 10.09 -16.71 3.63
CA ASP A 187 8.97 -16.78 2.69
C ASP A 187 9.43 -17.16 1.27
N GLU A 188 10.63 -16.75 0.84
CA GLU A 188 11.21 -17.19 -0.44
C GLU A 188 11.31 -18.70 -0.59
N GLU A 189 11.71 -19.38 0.49
CA GLU A 189 11.86 -20.83 0.51
C GLU A 189 10.51 -21.53 0.59
N TYR A 190 9.66 -21.09 1.53
CA TYR A 190 8.40 -21.77 1.81
C TYR A 190 7.33 -21.53 0.74
N LEU A 191 7.43 -20.43 -0.01
CA LEU A 191 6.64 -20.22 -1.21
C LEU A 191 7.23 -20.92 -2.44
N GLY A 192 8.43 -21.50 -2.36
CA GLY A 192 9.05 -22.24 -3.46
C GLY A 192 9.31 -21.38 -4.70
N VAL A 193 9.79 -20.15 -4.50
CA VAL A 193 9.98 -19.19 -5.60
C VAL A 193 11.41 -19.10 -6.11
N ASP A 194 11.55 -18.52 -7.29
CA ASP A 194 12.81 -18.22 -7.95
C ASP A 194 13.25 -16.78 -7.74
N PHE A 195 12.29 -15.85 -7.64
CA PHE A 195 12.57 -14.45 -7.34
C PHE A 195 11.50 -13.79 -6.46
N GLN A 196 11.94 -12.79 -5.70
CA GLN A 196 11.05 -11.88 -4.98
C GLN A 196 10.97 -10.54 -5.70
N PHE A 197 9.76 -9.98 -5.78
CA PHE A 197 9.51 -8.65 -6.28
C PHE A 197 9.04 -7.70 -5.15
N GLY A 198 9.54 -6.47 -5.15
CA GLY A 198 9.10 -5.40 -4.24
C GLY A 198 9.68 -4.04 -4.62
N GLY A 199 9.48 -3.03 -3.78
CA GLY A 199 10.09 -1.70 -3.98
C GLY A 199 11.57 -1.68 -3.62
N VAL A 200 12.31 -0.66 -4.07
CA VAL A 200 13.71 -0.43 -3.65
C VAL A 200 13.86 -0.22 -2.13
N ASP A 201 12.79 0.17 -1.43
CA ASP A 201 12.78 0.24 0.04
C ASP A 201 12.90 -1.14 0.71
N GLN A 202 12.67 -2.23 -0.02
CA GLN A 202 12.87 -3.61 0.44
C GLN A 202 14.31 -4.11 0.26
N ARG A 203 15.18 -3.35 -0.41
CA ARG A 203 16.53 -3.78 -0.80
C ARG A 203 17.35 -4.36 0.35
N LYS A 204 17.27 -3.76 1.54
CA LYS A 204 18.02 -4.21 2.71
C LYS A 204 17.55 -5.60 3.19
N ILE A 205 16.24 -5.89 3.11
CA ILE A 205 15.69 -7.21 3.43
C ILE A 205 16.10 -8.23 2.35
N PHE A 206 16.06 -7.85 1.08
CA PHE A 206 16.50 -8.70 -0.03
C PHE A 206 17.98 -9.11 0.11
N THR A 207 18.87 -8.15 0.38
CA THR A 207 20.28 -8.46 0.61
C THR A 207 20.52 -9.29 1.87
N TYR A 208 19.67 -9.13 2.89
CA TYR A 208 19.69 -9.98 4.07
C TYR A 208 19.33 -11.44 3.70
N ALA A 209 18.28 -11.65 2.90
CA ALA A 209 17.90 -12.98 2.42
C ALA A 209 19.03 -13.65 1.61
N GLU A 210 19.66 -12.92 0.67
CA GLU A 210 20.81 -13.43 -0.10
C GLU A 210 21.99 -13.85 0.78
N GLN A 211 22.21 -13.17 1.90
CA GLN A 211 23.31 -13.45 2.82
C GLN A 211 23.00 -14.63 3.76
N TYR A 212 21.76 -14.74 4.25
CA TYR A 212 21.43 -15.61 5.36
C TYR A 212 20.75 -16.92 4.97
N LEU A 213 19.96 -16.96 3.89
CA LEU A 213 19.34 -18.22 3.41
C LEU A 213 20.37 -19.31 3.11
N PRO A 214 21.52 -19.03 2.45
CA PRO A 214 22.55 -20.04 2.22
C PRO A 214 23.16 -20.62 3.49
N LYS A 215 23.21 -19.85 4.59
CA LYS A 215 23.78 -20.32 5.87
C LYS A 215 22.93 -21.40 6.53
N ILE A 216 21.66 -21.50 6.17
CA ILE A 216 20.74 -22.55 6.63
C ILE A 216 20.42 -23.58 5.55
N GLY A 217 21.17 -23.58 4.44
CA GLY A 217 21.09 -24.59 3.38
C GLY A 217 20.10 -24.28 2.26
N TYR A 218 19.55 -23.06 2.18
CA TYR A 218 18.61 -22.65 1.14
C TYR A 218 19.28 -21.86 0.01
N LYS A 219 18.73 -21.99 -1.20
CA LYS A 219 19.24 -21.29 -2.39
C LYS A 219 19.03 -19.77 -2.26
N LYS A 220 19.92 -18.99 -2.90
CA LYS A 220 19.66 -17.56 -3.13
C LYS A 220 18.58 -17.39 -4.21
N ARG A 221 17.76 -16.35 -4.07
CA ARG A 221 16.77 -15.94 -5.07
C ARG A 221 17.24 -14.68 -5.78
N SER A 222 16.70 -14.45 -6.96
CA SER A 222 16.83 -13.14 -7.62
C SER A 222 15.88 -12.13 -6.94
N HIS A 223 16.23 -10.85 -6.97
CA HIS A 223 15.43 -9.78 -6.37
C HIS A 223 15.20 -8.65 -7.36
N LEU A 224 13.92 -8.34 -7.62
CA LEU A 224 13.50 -7.36 -8.60
C LEU A 224 12.87 -6.18 -7.87
N MET A 225 13.39 -4.97 -8.10
CA MET A 225 13.01 -3.79 -7.34
C MET A 225 12.40 -2.70 -8.21
N ASN A 226 11.13 -2.33 -7.97
CA ASN A 226 10.50 -1.21 -8.66
C ASN A 226 10.93 0.15 -8.08
N LEU A 227 10.85 1.18 -8.91
CA LEU A 227 11.07 2.58 -8.53
C LEU A 227 10.06 3.03 -7.46
N MET A 228 10.48 3.95 -6.59
CA MET A 228 9.57 4.65 -5.70
C MET A 228 8.89 5.78 -6.46
N VAL A 229 7.57 5.68 -6.62
CA VAL A 229 6.78 6.73 -7.26
C VAL A 229 6.34 7.75 -6.20
N PRO A 230 6.59 9.06 -6.40
CA PRO A 230 6.13 10.09 -5.49
C PRO A 230 4.62 10.05 -5.26
N GLY A 231 4.21 10.32 -4.03
CA GLY A 231 2.81 10.56 -3.68
C GLY A 231 2.29 11.85 -4.32
N LEU A 232 0.97 11.99 -4.39
CA LEU A 232 0.31 13.15 -4.97
C LEU A 232 0.67 14.48 -4.28
N SER A 233 1.06 14.44 -3.01
CA SER A 233 1.47 15.62 -2.23
C SER A 233 2.99 15.82 -2.16
N GLY A 234 3.77 15.06 -2.94
CA GLY A 234 5.23 14.95 -2.80
C GLY A 234 5.64 13.90 -1.75
N GLY A 235 6.85 13.35 -1.87
CA GLY A 235 7.37 12.32 -0.96
C GLY A 235 6.73 10.94 -1.13
N LYS A 236 6.71 10.08 -0.08
CA LYS A 236 6.15 8.72 -0.14
C LYS A 236 4.62 8.75 0.04
N MET A 237 3.86 8.07 -0.81
CA MET A 237 2.41 7.92 -0.63
C MET A 237 2.12 7.11 0.65
N SER A 238 1.54 7.76 1.65
CA SER A 238 1.25 7.16 2.95
C SER A 238 -0.19 6.68 3.03
N SER A 239 -0.38 5.45 3.51
CA SER A 239 -1.72 4.90 3.79
C SER A 239 -2.38 5.52 5.03
N SER A 240 -1.63 6.29 5.85
CA SER A 240 -2.06 6.81 7.15
C SER A 240 -2.76 8.16 7.11
N ASP A 241 -2.59 8.94 6.03
CA ASP A 241 -3.32 10.21 5.84
C ASP A 241 -4.38 10.03 4.73
N PRO A 242 -5.68 10.05 5.08
CA PRO A 242 -6.78 9.92 4.11
C PRO A 242 -6.79 11.00 3.02
N ASN A 243 -6.21 12.18 3.28
CA ASN A 243 -6.20 13.30 2.33
C ASN A 243 -5.01 13.24 1.36
N SER A 244 -3.94 12.50 1.70
CA SER A 244 -2.74 12.37 0.86
C SER A 244 -2.79 11.19 -0.12
N LYS A 245 -3.89 10.42 -0.14
CA LYS A 245 -4.02 9.20 -0.93
C LYS A 245 -5.37 9.11 -1.63
N ILE A 246 -5.39 8.52 -2.82
CA ILE A 246 -6.62 8.15 -3.53
C ILE A 246 -6.85 6.65 -3.37
N ASP A 247 -7.99 6.28 -2.80
CA ASP A 247 -8.44 4.89 -2.65
C ASP A 247 -9.02 4.39 -3.99
N PHE A 248 -9.00 3.08 -4.21
CA PHE A 248 -9.65 2.45 -5.36
C PHE A 248 -11.18 2.68 -5.37
N LEU A 249 -11.77 2.89 -4.20
CA LEU A 249 -13.21 3.12 -4.04
C LEU A 249 -13.58 4.61 -3.90
N ASP A 250 -12.63 5.53 -4.08
CA ASP A 250 -12.94 6.97 -4.06
C ASP A 250 -13.86 7.34 -5.24
N THR A 251 -14.91 8.11 -4.96
CA THR A 251 -15.81 8.65 -5.99
C THR A 251 -15.09 9.64 -6.92
N PRO A 252 -15.60 9.89 -8.14
CA PRO A 252 -15.01 10.87 -9.04
C PRO A 252 -14.81 12.27 -8.44
N ALA A 253 -15.72 12.69 -7.55
CA ALA A 253 -15.61 13.95 -6.82
C ALA A 253 -14.45 13.96 -5.82
N GLN A 254 -14.24 12.84 -5.09
CA GLN A 254 -13.11 12.69 -4.17
C GLN A 254 -11.78 12.64 -4.91
N VAL A 255 -11.70 11.88 -6.01
CA VAL A 255 -10.53 11.83 -6.90
C VAL A 255 -10.18 13.24 -7.36
N LYS A 256 -11.16 13.99 -7.90
CA LYS A 256 -10.96 15.37 -8.34
C LYS A 256 -10.45 16.27 -7.22
N SER A 257 -11.06 16.24 -6.05
CA SER A 257 -10.65 17.08 -4.91
C SER A 257 -9.22 16.79 -4.45
N LYS A 258 -8.83 15.50 -4.39
CA LYS A 258 -7.49 15.08 -3.97
C LYS A 258 -6.42 15.46 -4.99
N ILE A 259 -6.67 15.24 -6.29
CA ILE A 259 -5.73 15.66 -7.35
C ILE A 259 -5.61 17.19 -7.42
N GLN A 260 -6.69 17.94 -7.20
CA GLN A 260 -6.61 19.40 -7.16
C GLN A 260 -5.65 19.90 -6.07
N LYS A 261 -5.63 19.23 -4.92
CA LYS A 261 -4.72 19.52 -3.79
C LYS A 261 -3.30 18.97 -3.97
N ALA A 262 -3.06 18.14 -4.99
CA ALA A 262 -1.74 17.59 -5.28
C ALA A 262 -0.73 18.72 -5.55
N HIS A 263 0.52 18.52 -5.11
CA HIS A 263 1.61 19.43 -5.44
C HIS A 263 1.96 19.23 -6.93
N CYS A 264 1.94 20.31 -7.69
CA CYS A 264 2.13 20.31 -9.15
C CYS A 264 2.47 21.74 -9.58
N ALA A 265 3.65 22.23 -9.20
CA ALA A 265 4.07 23.59 -9.54
C ALA A 265 4.38 23.70 -11.05
N PRO A 266 4.08 24.84 -11.71
CA PRO A 266 4.38 25.03 -13.13
C PRO A 266 5.87 24.79 -13.43
N GLY A 267 6.18 24.01 -14.46
CA GLY A 267 7.56 23.72 -14.89
C GLY A 267 8.32 22.70 -14.01
N GLU A 268 7.81 22.35 -12.83
CA GLU A 268 8.48 21.41 -11.91
C GLU A 268 8.15 19.95 -12.27
N VAL A 269 9.12 19.28 -12.90
CA VAL A 269 9.02 17.86 -13.28
C VAL A 269 9.50 16.94 -12.15
N GLU A 270 10.65 17.23 -11.56
CA GLU A 270 11.22 16.39 -10.50
C GLU A 270 10.33 16.37 -9.26
N GLY A 271 10.06 15.16 -8.73
CA GLY A 271 9.21 15.00 -7.54
C GLY A 271 7.71 15.23 -7.78
N ASN A 272 7.29 15.53 -9.01
CA ASN A 272 5.89 15.78 -9.36
C ASN A 272 5.08 14.47 -9.41
N GLY A 273 4.31 14.20 -8.36
CA GLY A 273 3.51 12.97 -8.24
C GLY A 273 2.43 12.81 -9.31
N VAL A 274 1.98 13.89 -9.96
CA VAL A 274 0.99 13.83 -11.05
C VAL A 274 1.64 13.30 -12.32
N LEU A 275 2.78 13.86 -12.72
CA LEU A 275 3.57 13.37 -13.86
C LEU A 275 4.05 11.94 -13.63
N ALA A 276 4.56 11.66 -12.43
CA ALA A 276 5.03 10.32 -12.08
C ALA A 276 3.91 9.27 -12.13
N PHE A 277 2.68 9.61 -11.74
CA PHE A 277 1.53 8.71 -11.90
C PHE A 277 1.21 8.46 -13.37
N ILE A 278 1.25 9.48 -14.23
CA ILE A 278 1.03 9.30 -15.67
C ILE A 278 2.11 8.37 -16.26
N ARG A 279 3.39 8.67 -15.99
CA ARG A 279 4.55 7.91 -16.49
C ARG A 279 4.55 6.46 -16.04
N HIS A 280 4.31 6.19 -14.76
CA HIS A 280 4.52 4.85 -14.19
C HIS A 280 3.25 4.01 -14.04
N VAL A 281 2.07 4.61 -14.23
CA VAL A 281 0.79 3.89 -14.13
C VAL A 281 -0.03 4.03 -15.40
N VAL A 282 -0.38 5.25 -15.79
CA VAL A 282 -1.34 5.48 -16.90
C VAL A 282 -0.77 5.00 -18.23
N VAL A 283 0.47 5.38 -18.55
CA VAL A 283 1.11 5.01 -19.81
C VAL A 283 1.35 3.50 -19.90
N PRO A 284 1.93 2.81 -18.89
CA PRO A 284 2.10 1.36 -18.93
C PRO A 284 0.78 0.58 -19.07
N ILE A 285 -0.29 0.99 -18.36
CA ILE A 285 -1.61 0.37 -18.53
C ILE A 285 -2.18 0.66 -19.92
N GLY A 286 -1.94 1.86 -20.44
CA GLY A 286 -2.33 2.24 -21.81
C GLY A 286 -1.68 1.33 -22.84
N GLU A 287 -0.37 1.11 -22.77
CA GLU A 287 0.32 0.19 -23.68
C GLU A 287 -0.11 -1.26 -23.48
N LEU A 288 -0.41 -1.69 -22.25
CA LEU A 288 -1.04 -2.99 -22.01
C LEU A 288 -2.39 -3.09 -22.73
N PHE A 289 -3.25 -2.07 -22.69
CA PHE A 289 -4.54 -2.07 -23.39
C PHE A 289 -4.39 -2.01 -24.91
N LYS A 290 -3.42 -1.24 -25.42
CA LYS A 290 -3.11 -1.20 -26.85
C LYS A 290 -2.64 -2.57 -27.32
N GLY A 291 -1.75 -3.19 -26.56
CA GLY A 291 -1.41 -4.60 -26.67
C GLY A 291 -2.69 -5.40 -26.73
N GLN A 292 -3.53 -5.31 -25.69
CA GLN A 292 -4.93 -5.73 -25.50
C GLN A 292 -5.88 -5.72 -26.73
N GLY A 293 -5.54 -5.09 -27.85
CA GLY A 293 -6.49 -4.80 -28.93
C GLY A 293 -7.62 -3.90 -28.42
N ARG A 294 -7.43 -3.34 -27.22
CA ARG A 294 -8.35 -2.51 -26.44
C ARG A 294 -7.83 -1.08 -26.42
N ALA A 295 -7.21 -0.64 -27.52
CA ALA A 295 -6.71 0.72 -27.66
C ALA A 295 -7.82 1.77 -27.40
N SER A 296 -9.07 1.43 -27.68
CA SER A 296 -10.27 2.23 -27.38
C SER A 296 -10.62 2.34 -25.88
N ALA A 297 -10.08 1.47 -25.02
CA ALA A 297 -10.25 1.54 -23.58
C ALA A 297 -9.35 2.62 -22.92
N ARG A 298 -8.42 3.21 -23.68
CA ARG A 298 -7.53 4.28 -23.23
C ARG A 298 -8.24 5.63 -23.28
N SER A 299 -9.20 5.86 -22.38
CA SER A 299 -10.03 7.08 -22.41
C SER A 299 -9.26 8.39 -22.19
N TRP A 300 -7.99 8.31 -21.79
CA TRP A 300 -7.06 9.43 -21.63
C TRP A 300 -6.27 9.75 -22.92
N VAL A 301 -6.54 9.03 -24.01
CA VAL A 301 -6.08 9.33 -25.37
C VAL A 301 -7.31 9.71 -26.18
N ASP A 302 -7.31 10.89 -26.79
CA ASP A 302 -8.47 11.38 -27.54
C ASP A 302 -8.67 10.60 -28.85
N GLY A 303 -9.90 10.57 -29.37
CA GLY A 303 -10.24 9.73 -30.53
C GLY A 303 -9.58 10.15 -31.85
N ASP A 304 -9.17 11.42 -31.95
CA ASP A 304 -8.44 12.00 -33.08
C ASP A 304 -6.92 12.00 -32.87
N ALA A 305 -6.44 11.49 -31.73
CA ALA A 305 -5.01 11.41 -31.45
C ALA A 305 -4.28 10.44 -32.40
N PRO A 306 -2.99 10.69 -32.69
CA PRO A 306 -2.15 9.73 -33.39
C PRO A 306 -2.17 8.34 -32.73
N ALA A 307 -2.02 7.27 -33.53
CA ALA A 307 -2.11 5.88 -33.04
C ALA A 307 -1.02 5.52 -32.00
N ASP A 308 0.10 6.24 -32.03
CA ASP A 308 1.23 6.16 -31.12
C ASP A 308 1.10 7.10 -29.90
N ALA A 309 0.03 7.88 -29.78
CA ALA A 309 -0.20 8.70 -28.60
C ALA A 309 -0.46 7.84 -27.35
N VAL A 310 0.18 8.23 -26.26
CA VAL A 310 0.10 7.57 -24.94
C VAL A 310 -0.75 8.37 -23.95
N PHE A 311 -0.86 9.69 -24.14
CA PHE A 311 -1.62 10.59 -23.27
C PHE A 311 -2.07 11.84 -24.02
N THR A 312 -3.23 12.39 -23.66
CA THR A 312 -3.73 13.66 -24.20
C THR A 312 -4.02 14.64 -23.08
N VAL A 313 -3.59 15.88 -23.23
CA VAL A 313 -3.98 17.00 -22.36
C VAL A 313 -4.83 17.99 -23.17
N LYS A 314 -6.02 18.30 -22.66
CA LYS A 314 -6.92 19.29 -23.25
C LYS A 314 -6.73 20.61 -22.50
N GLY A 315 -5.96 21.52 -23.08
CA GLY A 315 -5.80 22.87 -22.52
C GLY A 315 -7.10 23.66 -22.57
N ASP A 316 -7.37 24.50 -21.56
CA ASP A 316 -8.53 25.40 -21.60
C ASP A 316 -8.31 26.52 -22.63
N PRO A 317 -9.15 26.62 -23.69
CA PRO A 317 -9.02 27.63 -24.72
C PRO A 317 -9.06 29.07 -24.18
N LYS A 318 -9.69 29.30 -23.02
CA LYS A 318 -9.75 30.62 -22.38
C LYS A 318 -8.38 31.13 -21.94
N PHE A 319 -7.43 30.24 -21.70
CA PHE A 319 -6.05 30.57 -21.34
C PHE A 319 -5.07 30.32 -22.50
N GLY A 320 -5.59 30.22 -23.74
CA GLY A 320 -4.78 29.93 -24.92
C GLY A 320 -4.36 28.46 -25.04
N GLY A 321 -4.96 27.57 -24.25
CA GLY A 321 -4.69 26.14 -24.29
C GLY A 321 -5.21 25.46 -25.56
N SER A 322 -4.46 24.48 -26.05
CA SER A 322 -4.84 23.61 -27.15
C SER A 322 -4.86 22.14 -26.71
N VAL A 323 -5.45 21.28 -27.54
CA VAL A 323 -5.33 19.83 -27.35
C VAL A 323 -3.93 19.41 -27.78
N ARG A 324 -3.22 18.70 -26.89
CA ARG A 324 -1.88 18.18 -27.16
C ARG A 324 -1.86 16.67 -26.92
N HIS A 325 -1.31 15.94 -27.88
CA HIS A 325 -1.12 14.49 -27.81
C HIS A 325 0.37 14.20 -27.64
N PHE A 326 0.71 13.38 -26.66
CA PHE A 326 2.08 13.00 -26.34
C PHE A 326 2.31 11.55 -26.75
N ARG A 327 3.46 11.28 -27.38
CA ARG A 327 3.89 9.93 -27.80
C ARG A 327 4.73 9.24 -26.75
N THR A 328 5.40 10.01 -25.89
CA THR A 328 6.18 9.48 -24.78
C THR A 328 5.90 10.28 -23.50
N PRO A 329 6.14 9.68 -22.32
CA PRO A 329 6.16 10.45 -21.08
C PRO A 329 7.18 11.59 -21.08
N ASP A 330 8.30 11.44 -21.80
CA ASP A 330 9.35 12.47 -21.87
C ASP A 330 8.86 13.71 -22.64
N GLU A 331 8.13 13.53 -23.74
CA GLU A 331 7.50 14.65 -24.47
C GLU A 331 6.52 15.44 -23.57
N LEU A 332 5.82 14.75 -22.65
CA LEU A 332 4.94 15.40 -21.69
C LEU A 332 5.72 16.18 -20.64
N ASP A 333 6.79 15.59 -20.11
CA ASP A 333 7.65 16.24 -19.11
C ASP A 333 8.35 17.47 -19.70
N ASP A 334 8.86 17.39 -20.92
CA ASP A 334 9.48 18.52 -21.64
C ASP A 334 8.46 19.65 -21.88
N ALA A 335 7.25 19.33 -22.32
CA ALA A 335 6.19 20.32 -22.52
C ALA A 335 5.75 20.96 -21.19
N TYR A 336 5.70 20.18 -20.11
CA TYR A 336 5.39 20.72 -18.79
C TYR A 336 6.49 21.65 -18.28
N ALA A 337 7.77 21.27 -18.44
CA ALA A 337 8.94 22.08 -18.10
C ALA A 337 8.98 23.40 -18.88
N ALA A 338 8.61 23.37 -20.16
CA ALA A 338 8.52 24.55 -21.03
C ALA A 338 7.33 25.47 -20.73
N GLY A 339 6.38 25.04 -19.89
CA GLY A 339 5.15 25.78 -19.59
C GLY A 339 4.06 25.66 -20.66
N ASP A 340 4.21 24.76 -21.62
CA ASP A 340 3.22 24.45 -22.66
C ASP A 340 1.98 23.74 -22.13
N VAL A 341 2.12 23.07 -20.97
CA VAL A 341 1.05 22.38 -20.26
C VAL A 341 0.82 23.04 -18.91
N HIS A 342 -0.36 23.64 -18.72
CA HIS A 342 -0.72 24.25 -17.45
C HIS A 342 -1.03 23.17 -16.39
N PRO A 343 -0.65 23.36 -15.10
CA PRO A 343 -0.89 22.36 -14.05
C PRO A 343 -2.36 21.97 -13.86
N GLY A 344 -3.28 22.92 -14.08
CA GLY A 344 -4.73 22.66 -14.01
C GLY A 344 -5.21 21.67 -15.06
N ASP A 345 -4.67 21.77 -16.28
CA ASP A 345 -5.06 20.92 -17.41
C ASP A 345 -4.46 19.53 -17.28
N LEU A 346 -3.19 19.46 -16.82
CA LEU A 346 -2.54 18.19 -16.47
C LEU A 346 -3.36 17.45 -15.40
N LYS A 347 -3.70 18.13 -14.30
CA LYS A 347 -4.53 17.57 -13.22
C LYS A 347 -5.89 17.10 -13.73
N ALA A 348 -6.55 17.85 -14.62
CA ALA A 348 -7.83 17.47 -15.18
C ALA A 348 -7.73 16.19 -16.03
N ALA A 349 -6.71 16.10 -16.89
CA ALA A 349 -6.44 14.90 -17.68
C ALA A 349 -6.12 13.69 -16.78
N THR A 350 -5.32 13.88 -15.72
CA THR A 350 -5.03 12.81 -14.75
C THR A 350 -6.28 12.32 -14.02
N VAL A 351 -7.20 13.22 -13.62
CA VAL A 351 -8.47 12.83 -13.00
C VAL A 351 -9.31 11.97 -13.93
N GLN A 352 -9.36 12.29 -15.22
CA GLN A 352 -10.05 11.47 -16.22
C GLN A 352 -9.44 10.07 -16.32
N ALA A 353 -8.10 10.00 -16.40
CA ALA A 353 -7.38 8.73 -16.46
C ALA A 353 -7.62 7.86 -15.22
N ILE A 354 -7.50 8.44 -14.02
CA ILE A 354 -7.74 7.72 -12.75
C ILE A 354 -9.16 7.17 -12.70
N ASN A 355 -10.18 7.99 -12.98
CA ASN A 355 -11.56 7.53 -12.92
C ASN A 355 -11.84 6.41 -13.92
N ALA A 356 -11.22 6.43 -15.10
CA ALA A 356 -11.36 5.35 -16.08
C ALA A 356 -10.74 4.03 -15.59
N LEU A 357 -9.60 4.10 -14.91
CA LEU A 357 -8.96 2.93 -14.28
C LEU A 357 -9.79 2.37 -13.12
N LEU A 358 -10.41 3.25 -12.32
CA LEU A 358 -11.17 2.86 -11.13
C LEU A 358 -12.58 2.35 -11.46
N ALA A 359 -13.23 2.89 -12.50
CA ALA A 359 -14.61 2.57 -12.86
C ALA A 359 -14.94 1.06 -12.93
N PRO A 360 -14.16 0.20 -13.61
CA PRO A 360 -14.47 -1.23 -13.66
C PRO A 360 -14.35 -1.92 -12.29
N ILE A 361 -13.41 -1.48 -11.45
CA ILE A 361 -13.20 -2.03 -10.10
C ILE A 361 -14.36 -1.62 -9.19
N GLN A 362 -14.80 -0.38 -9.29
CA GLN A 362 -15.94 0.16 -8.54
C GLN A 362 -17.25 -0.50 -8.97
N ALA A 363 -17.42 -0.78 -10.26
CA ALA A 363 -18.58 -1.52 -10.77
C ALA A 363 -18.63 -2.95 -10.23
N GLU A 364 -17.48 -3.65 -10.19
CA GLU A 364 -17.39 -4.98 -9.58
C GLU A 364 -17.72 -4.95 -8.08
N PHE A 365 -17.14 -4.01 -7.33
CA PHE A 365 -17.44 -3.82 -5.92
C PHE A 365 -18.93 -3.53 -5.67
N ALA A 366 -19.54 -2.67 -6.49
CA ALA A 366 -20.96 -2.33 -6.37
C ALA A 366 -21.90 -3.52 -6.66
N ALA A 367 -21.48 -4.46 -7.51
CA ALA A 367 -22.24 -5.64 -7.88
C ALA A 367 -22.07 -6.83 -6.91
N ASP A 368 -21.01 -6.84 -6.09
CA ASP A 368 -20.68 -7.94 -5.17
C ASP A 368 -20.98 -7.58 -3.71
N ALA A 369 -22.11 -8.06 -3.20
CA ALA A 369 -22.53 -7.85 -1.81
C ALA A 369 -21.56 -8.46 -0.79
N GLU A 370 -20.86 -9.54 -1.14
CA GLU A 370 -19.87 -10.16 -0.27
C GLU A 370 -18.61 -9.28 -0.20
N PHE A 371 -18.19 -8.70 -1.34
CA PHE A 371 -17.07 -7.75 -1.37
C PHE A 371 -17.37 -6.51 -0.51
N GLN A 372 -18.60 -5.99 -0.56
CA GLN A 372 -19.03 -4.89 0.31
C GLN A 372 -19.01 -5.29 1.80
N ALA A 373 -19.52 -6.48 2.14
CA ALA A 373 -19.51 -6.97 3.51
C ALA A 373 -18.09 -7.23 4.05
N VAL A 374 -17.17 -7.69 3.20
CA VAL A 374 -15.74 -7.85 3.52
C VAL A 374 -15.10 -6.48 3.81
N GLU A 375 -15.36 -5.48 2.97
CA GLU A 375 -14.82 -4.13 3.14
C GLU A 375 -15.23 -3.50 4.47
N GLN A 376 -16.50 -3.63 4.85
CA GLN A 376 -17.04 -3.12 6.11
C GLN A 376 -16.41 -3.81 7.33
N ARG A 377 -16.15 -5.12 7.23
CA ARG A 377 -15.46 -5.88 8.28
C ARG A 377 -13.97 -5.52 8.37
N ALA A 378 -13.31 -5.31 7.23
CA ALA A 378 -11.88 -4.99 7.16
C ALA A 378 -11.58 -3.57 7.68
N TYR A 379 -12.51 -2.64 7.46
CA TYR A 379 -12.37 -1.22 7.77
C TYR A 379 -13.67 -0.65 8.33
N PRO A 380 -14.07 -1.05 9.56
CA PRO A 380 -15.28 -0.53 10.17
C PRO A 380 -15.19 1.00 10.29
N PRO A 381 -16.30 1.73 10.07
CA PRO A 381 -16.30 3.18 10.21
C PRO A 381 -15.87 3.57 11.62
N GLU A 382 -15.00 4.58 11.71
CA GLU A 382 -14.51 5.06 13.01
C GLU A 382 -15.69 5.51 13.87
N VAL A 383 -15.94 4.77 14.97
CA VAL A 383 -16.81 5.25 16.03
C VAL A 383 -16.10 6.44 16.66
N LYS A 384 -16.56 7.67 16.37
CA LYS A 384 -16.04 8.87 17.04
C LYS A 384 -16.07 8.62 18.54
N ALA A 385 -14.89 8.48 19.14
CA ALA A 385 -14.78 8.34 20.59
C ALA A 385 -15.53 9.51 21.22
N VAL A 386 -16.53 9.21 22.05
CA VAL A 386 -17.18 10.22 22.89
C VAL A 386 -16.06 10.93 23.62
N PRO A 387 -15.94 12.28 23.53
CA PRO A 387 -14.82 12.98 24.13
C PRO A 387 -14.78 12.61 25.61
N ALA A 388 -13.69 11.99 26.03
CA ALA A 388 -13.47 11.65 27.43
C ALA A 388 -13.70 12.92 28.24
N LYS A 389 -14.69 12.89 29.16
CA LYS A 389 -14.94 13.99 30.10
C LYS A 389 -13.57 14.41 30.64
N LYS A 390 -13.19 15.68 30.44
CA LYS A 390 -11.94 16.26 30.95
C LYS A 390 -11.76 15.76 32.37
N LYS A 391 -10.76 14.90 32.63
CA LYS A 391 -10.34 14.60 33.99
C LYS A 391 -10.04 15.94 34.64
N GLU A 392 -10.85 16.33 35.64
CA GLU A 392 -10.57 17.51 36.45
C GLU A 392 -9.11 17.42 36.92
N LYS A 393 -8.33 18.49 36.71
CA LYS A 393 -6.96 18.56 37.23
C LYS A 393 -7.04 18.35 38.74
N LYS A 394 -6.59 17.18 39.23
CA LYS A 394 -6.43 16.93 40.67
C LYS A 394 -5.46 17.99 41.20
N TYR A 395 -5.98 18.94 41.97
CA TYR A 395 -5.21 19.91 42.72
C TYR A 395 -4.51 19.18 43.87
N THR A 396 -3.18 19.12 43.85
CA THR A 396 -2.40 18.62 44.98
C THR A 396 -2.03 19.83 45.86
N PRO A 397 -2.56 19.95 47.10
CA PRO A 397 -2.25 21.07 47.97
C PRO A 397 -0.77 21.05 48.38
N LYS A 398 -0.15 22.23 48.54
CA LYS A 398 1.20 22.35 49.14
C LYS A 398 1.22 21.78 50.56
N PRO A 399 2.37 21.34 51.09
CA PRO A 399 2.51 20.95 52.50
C PRO A 399 2.10 22.07 53.47
N GLU A 400 1.47 21.71 54.59
CA GLU A 400 0.73 22.63 55.47
C GLU A 400 1.57 23.73 56.14
N HIS A 401 2.86 23.44 56.37
CA HIS A 401 3.83 24.37 56.95
C HIS A 401 4.30 25.45 55.96
N LEU A 402 3.96 25.33 54.67
CA LEU A 402 4.33 26.27 53.61
C LEU A 402 3.14 27.12 53.10
N LYS A 403 1.97 26.98 53.72
CA LYS A 403 0.75 27.68 53.29
C LYS A 403 0.56 28.98 54.05
N THR A 404 0.21 30.05 53.34
CA THR A 404 -0.27 31.28 53.97
C THR A 404 -1.67 31.07 54.60
N PRO A 405 -2.11 31.93 55.53
CA PRO A 405 -3.45 31.84 56.12
C PRO A 405 -4.58 31.87 55.07
N GLU A 406 -4.42 32.66 54.01
CA GLU A 406 -5.39 32.74 52.89
C GLU A 406 -5.43 31.44 52.07
N GLU A 407 -4.28 30.80 51.86
CA GLU A 407 -4.21 29.51 51.16
C GLU A 407 -4.84 28.38 51.99
N LYS A 408 -4.70 28.41 53.33
CA LYS A 408 -5.38 27.47 54.23
C LYS A 408 -6.90 27.64 54.18
N ALA A 409 -7.40 28.88 54.17
CA ALA A 409 -8.83 29.15 54.07
C ALA A 409 -9.42 28.70 52.71
N ARG A 410 -8.70 28.95 51.61
CA ARG A 410 -9.11 28.51 50.26
C ARG A 410 -9.18 26.99 50.14
N ASP A 411 -8.22 26.27 50.71
CA ASP A 411 -8.19 24.81 50.64
C ASP A 411 -9.28 24.18 51.52
N ALA A 412 -9.57 24.77 52.69
CA ALA A 412 -10.69 24.36 53.53
C ALA A 412 -12.05 24.54 52.82
N ALA A 413 -12.25 25.65 52.11
CA ALA A 413 -13.45 25.90 51.33
C ALA A 413 -13.62 24.88 50.18
N LYS A 414 -12.53 24.54 49.49
CA LYS A 414 -12.55 23.51 48.43
C LYS A 414 -12.79 22.10 48.97
N ALA A 415 -12.26 21.77 50.15
CA ALA A 415 -12.52 20.49 50.81
C ALA A 415 -13.99 20.36 51.22
N ALA A 416 -14.60 21.44 51.73
CA ALA A 416 -16.03 21.48 52.04
C ALA A 416 -16.90 21.32 50.78
N GLU A 417 -16.53 21.97 49.66
CA GLU A 417 -17.23 21.83 48.39
C GLU A 417 -17.12 20.40 47.81
N ALA A 418 -15.96 19.76 47.95
CA ALA A 418 -15.76 18.37 47.55
C ALA A 418 -16.60 17.40 48.39
N ALA A 419 -16.65 17.59 49.71
CA ALA A 419 -17.48 16.79 50.60
C ALA A 419 -18.98 16.92 50.29
N ALA A 420 -19.44 18.13 49.95
CA ALA A 420 -20.84 18.35 49.53
C ALA A 420 -21.18 17.64 48.21
N LYS A 421 -20.26 17.62 47.23
CA LYS A 421 -20.43 16.91 45.96
C LYS A 421 -20.39 15.39 46.12
N GLU A 422 -19.61 14.88 47.07
CA GLU A 422 -19.52 13.45 47.36
C GLU A 422 -20.77 12.93 48.10
N GLY A 423 -21.34 13.73 49.00
CA GLY A 423 -22.65 13.47 49.61
C GLY A 423 -23.79 13.39 48.60
N ALA A 424 -23.81 14.28 47.60
CA ALA A 424 -24.81 14.25 46.52
C ALA A 424 -24.66 13.02 45.59
N LYS A 425 -23.44 12.52 45.39
CA LYS A 425 -23.18 11.30 44.59
C LYS A 425 -23.63 10.01 45.29
N LYS A 426 -23.53 9.93 46.61
CA LYS A 426 -24.02 8.76 47.36
C LYS A 426 -25.54 8.61 47.29
N GLY A 427 -26.29 9.72 47.34
CA GLY A 427 -27.76 9.70 47.23
C GLY A 427 -28.29 9.25 45.86
N LEU A 428 -27.52 9.45 44.78
CA LEU A 428 -27.88 8.95 43.44
C LEU A 428 -27.63 7.44 43.29
N ASN A 429 -26.62 6.91 43.97
CA ASN A 429 -26.21 5.50 43.86
C ASN A 429 -27.18 4.56 44.59
N GLU A 430 -27.78 4.99 45.70
CA GLU A 430 -28.84 4.21 46.39
C GLU A 430 -30.13 4.09 45.55
N VAL A 431 -30.48 5.11 44.77
CA VAL A 431 -31.65 5.09 43.88
C VAL A 431 -31.42 4.17 42.67
N GLU A 432 -30.19 4.10 42.15
CA GLU A 432 -29.82 3.14 41.10
C GLU A 432 -29.81 1.69 41.62
N GLN A 433 -29.27 1.46 42.82
CA GLN A 433 -29.26 0.13 43.45
C GLN A 433 -30.67 -0.39 43.78
N LEU A 434 -31.57 0.49 44.23
CA LEU A 434 -32.99 0.15 44.42
C LEU A 434 -33.71 -0.15 43.10
N ARG A 435 -33.28 0.45 41.99
CA ARG A 435 -33.84 0.18 40.66
C ARG A 435 -33.42 -1.18 40.14
N GLU A 436 -32.16 -1.57 40.31
CA GLU A 436 -31.65 -2.89 39.92
C GLU A 436 -32.30 -4.03 40.72
N ALA A 437 -32.52 -3.85 42.02
CA ALA A 437 -33.18 -4.85 42.86
C ALA A 437 -34.65 -5.12 42.45
N VAL A 438 -35.35 -4.12 41.91
CA VAL A 438 -36.75 -4.27 41.43
C VAL A 438 -36.81 -4.99 40.07
N VAL A 439 -35.78 -4.84 39.22
CA VAL A 439 -35.73 -5.55 37.92
C VAL A 439 -35.42 -7.03 38.08
N ASP A 440 -34.56 -7.41 39.04
CA ASP A 440 -34.26 -8.82 39.31
C ASP A 440 -35.43 -9.58 39.94
N THR A 441 -36.32 -8.88 40.68
CA THR A 441 -37.49 -9.52 41.32
C THR A 441 -38.67 -9.71 40.35
N LEU A 442 -38.66 -9.04 39.18
CA LEU A 442 -39.70 -9.18 38.14
C LEU A 442 -39.29 -10.14 37.00
N SER A 443 -38.08 -10.69 37.08
CA SER A 443 -37.50 -11.58 36.06
C SER A 443 -37.33 -13.04 36.54
N GLN A 444 -37.85 -13.37 37.73
CA GLN A 444 -38.10 -14.73 38.22
C GLN A 444 -39.61 -14.98 38.25
#